data_AF-A0A2P6NCY9-F1
#
_entry.id   AF-A0A2P6NCY9-F1
#
_cell.length_a   1.000
_cell.length_b   1.000
_cell.length_c   1.000
_cell.angle_alpha   90.00
_cell.angle_beta   90.00
_cell.angle_gamma   90.00
#
_symmetry.space_group_name_H-M   'P 1'
#
loop_
_entity.id
_entity.type
_entity.pdbx_description
1 polymer ?
#
loop_
_entity_poly.entity_id
_entity_poly.type
_entity_poly.pdbx_seq_one_letter_code
_entity_poly.pdbx_strand_id
1 'polypeptide(L)'
;MAFNGLLKRAAETYRLHYDDLIKDSPDVNAALTRLAPETLQSRNRRLKIAFDLSMKGKRLPRESWPTEQEDQPYLRKHIDDVIRERKERAAFRK
;
A
#
# COMPACT_ATOMS: atom_id res chain seq x y z
N MET A 1 1.09 8.58 -12.28
CA MET A 1 0.11 7.50 -12.60
C MET A 1 -1.26 8.02 -12.23
N ALA A 2 -2.13 8.23 -13.21
CA ALA A 2 -3.48 8.72 -12.98
C ALA A 2 -4.29 7.69 -12.18
N PHE A 3 -4.99 8.17 -11.16
CA PHE A 3 -5.77 7.35 -10.23
C PHE A 3 -6.98 6.76 -10.97
N ASN A 4 -7.00 5.45 -11.17
CA ASN A 4 -8.17 4.77 -11.73
C ASN A 4 -9.25 4.71 -10.64
N GLY A 5 -10.29 5.54 -10.76
CA GLY A 5 -11.38 5.63 -9.79
C GLY A 5 -12.07 4.30 -9.50
N LEU A 6 -12.06 3.35 -10.45
CA LEU A 6 -12.63 2.02 -10.26
C LEU A 6 -11.83 1.19 -9.25
N LEU A 7 -10.50 1.25 -9.32
CA LEU A 7 -9.61 0.52 -8.40
C LEU A 7 -9.70 1.08 -6.98
N LYS A 8 -9.77 2.42 -6.85
CA LYS A 8 -9.92 3.08 -5.55
C LYS A 8 -11.20 2.61 -4.84
N ARG A 9 -12.34 2.64 -5.54
CA ARG A 9 -13.64 2.20 -5.01
C ARG A 9 -13.61 0.73 -4.57
N ALA A 10 -12.96 -0.14 -5.34
CA ALA A 10 -12.82 -1.54 -4.99
C ALA A 10 -11.98 -1.73 -3.71
N ALA A 11 -10.88 -0.98 -3.56
CA ALA A 11 -10.02 -1.02 -2.38
C ALA A 11 -10.75 -0.59 -1.10
N GLU A 12 -11.48 0.53 -1.17
CA GLU A 12 -12.23 1.11 -0.06
C GLU A 12 -13.24 0.11 0.52
N THR A 13 -13.90 -0.69 -0.34
CA THR A 13 -14.88 -1.71 0.09
C THR A 13 -14.27 -2.81 0.97
N TYR A 14 -12.94 -2.99 0.93
CA TYR A 14 -12.18 -3.96 1.72
C TYR A 14 -11.33 -3.29 2.81
N ARG A 15 -11.51 -1.99 3.08
CA ARG A 15 -10.70 -1.22 4.04
C ARG A 15 -9.21 -1.09 3.64
N LEU A 16 -8.90 -1.24 2.37
CA LEU A 16 -7.53 -1.13 1.88
C LEU A 16 -7.24 0.32 1.50
N HIS A 17 -6.03 0.76 1.84
CA HIS A 17 -5.46 1.99 1.31
C HIS A 17 -4.84 1.69 -0.05
N TYR A 18 -4.66 2.72 -0.87
CA TYR A 18 -4.12 2.53 -2.22
C TYR A 18 -2.72 1.87 -2.21
N ASP A 19 -1.85 2.31 -1.30
CA ASP A 19 -0.49 1.77 -1.15
C ASP A 19 -0.47 0.30 -0.69
N ASP A 20 -1.58 -0.23 -0.13
CA ASP A 20 -1.70 -1.66 0.21
C ASP A 20 -1.81 -2.55 -1.04
N LEU A 21 -2.21 -1.98 -2.19
CA LEU A 21 -2.39 -2.69 -3.47
C LEU A 21 -1.12 -2.76 -4.33
N ILE A 22 -0.04 -2.12 -3.90
CA ILE A 22 1.22 -2.13 -4.64
C ILE A 22 1.75 -3.57 -4.69
N LYS A 23 2.01 -4.05 -5.91
CA LYS A 23 2.52 -5.41 -6.15
C LYS A 23 3.87 -5.62 -5.44
N ASP A 24 4.01 -6.76 -4.79
CA ASP A 24 5.27 -7.17 -4.16
C ASP A 24 6.41 -7.20 -5.18
N SER A 25 7.53 -6.59 -4.79
CA SER A 25 8.77 -6.54 -5.54
C SER A 25 9.94 -6.37 -4.57
N PRO A 26 11.20 -6.65 -4.99
CA PRO A 26 12.36 -6.44 -4.12
C PRO A 26 12.46 -5.00 -3.59
N ASP A 27 12.11 -4.01 -4.43
CA ASP A 27 12.13 -2.59 -4.05
C ASP A 27 11.06 -2.27 -2.99
N VAL A 28 9.86 -2.86 -3.14
CA VAL A 28 8.77 -2.73 -2.17
C VAL A 28 9.13 -3.39 -0.84
N ASN A 29 9.73 -4.57 -0.85
CA ASN A 29 10.16 -5.25 0.37
C ASN A 29 11.21 -4.44 1.12
N ALA A 30 12.20 -3.87 0.41
CA ALA A 30 13.17 -2.96 1.01
C ALA A 30 12.51 -1.68 1.52
N ALA A 31 11.52 -1.13 0.83
CA ALA A 31 10.77 0.04 1.30
C ALA A 31 9.96 -0.26 2.57
N LEU A 32 9.33 -1.44 2.68
CA LEU A 32 8.59 -1.86 3.87
C LEU A 32 9.46 -1.94 5.12
N THR A 33 10.73 -2.33 4.97
CA THR A 33 11.69 -2.35 6.11
C THR A 33 12.07 -0.97 6.62
N ARG A 34 11.81 0.11 5.86
CA ARG A 34 12.10 1.50 6.25
C ARG A 34 10.93 2.17 6.97
N LEU A 35 9.76 1.56 6.97
CA LEU A 35 8.57 2.11 7.60
C LEU A 35 8.67 2.07 9.13
N ALA A 36 8.03 3.05 9.77
CA ALA A 36 7.81 3.00 11.21
C ALA A 36 7.01 1.73 11.58
N PRO A 37 7.34 1.06 12.70
CA PRO A 37 6.68 -0.19 13.13
C PRO A 37 5.14 -0.07 13.20
N GLU A 38 4.63 1.07 13.64
CA GLU A 38 3.20 1.37 13.80
C GLU A 38 2.50 1.44 12.45
N THR A 39 3.17 2.03 11.45
CA THR A 39 2.65 2.12 10.08
C THR A 39 2.59 0.73 9.44
N LEU A 40 3.64 -0.07 9.63
CA LEU A 40 3.69 -1.45 9.15
C LEU A 40 2.62 -2.32 9.81
N GLN A 41 2.43 -2.19 11.12
CA GLN A 41 1.37 -2.89 11.85
C GLN A 41 -0.02 -2.49 11.36
N SER A 42 -0.26 -1.20 11.15
CA SER A 42 -1.53 -0.68 10.61
C SER A 42 -1.83 -1.23 9.21
N ARG A 43 -0.82 -1.26 8.32
CA ARG A 43 -0.91 -1.94 7.02
C ARG A 43 -1.31 -3.40 7.17
N ASN A 44 -0.60 -4.14 8.02
CA ASN A 44 -0.86 -5.56 8.22
C ASN A 44 -2.26 -5.83 8.78
N ARG A 45 -2.78 -4.94 9.63
CA ARG A 45 -4.17 -5.02 10.12
C ARG A 45 -5.18 -4.85 8.97
N ARG A 46 -4.98 -3.85 8.09
CA ARG A 46 -5.86 -3.63 6.93
C ARG A 46 -5.86 -4.85 6.01
N LEU A 47 -4.68 -5.40 5.68
CA LEU A 47 -4.56 -6.61 4.86
C LEU A 47 -5.28 -7.81 5.46
N LYS A 48 -5.17 -8.01 6.78
CA LYS A 48 -5.90 -9.08 7.49
C LYS A 48 -7.42 -8.91 7.40
N ILE A 49 -7.91 -7.67 7.58
CA ILE A 49 -9.35 -7.36 7.47
C ILE A 49 -9.84 -7.60 6.05
N ALA A 50 -9.10 -7.13 5.05
CA ALA A 50 -9.42 -7.34 3.65
C ALA A 50 -9.47 -8.82 3.28
N PHE A 51 -8.51 -9.61 3.78
CA PHE A 51 -8.48 -11.05 3.59
C PHE A 51 -9.69 -11.74 4.24
N ASP A 52 -10.04 -11.39 5.48
CA ASP A 52 -11.23 -11.92 6.17
C ASP A 52 -12.53 -11.60 5.43
N LEU A 53 -12.71 -10.35 4.99
CA LEU A 53 -13.86 -9.92 4.20
C LEU A 53 -13.95 -10.68 2.87
N SER A 54 -12.81 -10.83 2.19
CA SER A 54 -12.71 -11.59 0.94
C SER A 54 -13.11 -13.05 1.12
N MET A 55 -12.57 -13.73 2.13
CA MET A 55 -12.93 -15.11 2.47
C MET A 55 -14.41 -15.28 2.76
N LYS A 56 -15.02 -14.31 3.45
CA LYS A 56 -16.45 -14.31 3.78
C LYS A 56 -17.35 -13.91 2.61
N GLY A 57 -16.80 -13.48 1.48
CA GLY A 57 -17.55 -12.91 0.37
C GLY A 57 -18.32 -11.64 0.75
N LYS A 58 -17.87 -10.91 1.78
CA LYS A 58 -18.52 -9.71 2.32
C LYS A 58 -17.73 -8.45 1.94
N ARG A 59 -18.43 -7.32 1.91
CA ARG A 59 -17.85 -5.98 1.73
C ARG A 59 -18.27 -5.08 2.89
N LEU A 60 -17.49 -4.03 3.12
CA LEU A 60 -17.85 -3.02 4.12
C LEU A 60 -19.02 -2.15 3.66
N PRO A 61 -19.90 -1.75 4.59
CA PRO A 61 -20.89 -0.71 4.33
C PRO A 61 -20.19 0.63 4.03
N ARG A 62 -20.84 1.51 3.27
CA ARG A 62 -20.22 2.71 2.68
C ARG A 62 -19.71 3.70 3.73
N GLU A 63 -20.37 3.73 4.88
CA GLU A 63 -20.06 4.59 6.02
C GLU A 63 -18.77 4.17 6.72
N SER A 64 -18.33 2.92 6.52
CA SER A 64 -17.10 2.36 7.10
C SER A 64 -15.91 2.36 6.14
N TRP A 65 -16.06 3.01 4.98
CA TRP A 65 -14.95 3.15 4.03
C TRP A 65 -13.93 4.16 4.56
N PRO A 66 -12.64 3.98 4.25
CA PRO A 66 -11.62 4.97 4.59
C PRO A 66 -11.98 6.34 4.02
N THR A 67 -11.86 7.37 4.84
CA THR A 67 -11.96 8.75 4.38
C THR A 67 -10.70 9.15 3.58
N GLU A 68 -10.79 10.22 2.79
CA GLU A 68 -9.62 10.73 2.05
C GLU A 68 -8.48 11.19 2.98
N GLN A 69 -8.81 11.58 4.21
CA GLN A 69 -7.83 11.93 5.23
C GLN A 69 -7.09 10.71 5.78
N GLU A 70 -7.73 9.54 5.78
CA GLU A 70 -7.12 8.28 6.23
C GLU A 70 -6.30 7.61 5.13
N ASP A 71 -6.77 7.61 3.87
CA ASP A 71 -6.06 7.03 2.71
C ASP A 71 -4.91 7.94 2.23
N GLN A 72 -3.90 8.10 3.09
CA GLN A 72 -2.68 8.85 2.79
C GLN A 72 -1.58 7.91 2.27
N PRO A 73 -0.81 8.33 1.25
CA PRO A 73 0.31 7.55 0.73
C PRO A 73 1.40 7.46 1.80
N TYR A 74 1.80 6.23 2.13
CA TYR A 74 2.77 5.94 3.20
C TYR A 74 3.98 5.14 2.71
N LEU A 75 3.91 4.48 1.55
CA LEU A 75 4.92 3.57 1.04
C LEU A 75 5.62 4.12 -0.21
N ARG A 76 4.91 4.89 -1.03
CA ARG A 76 5.39 5.33 -2.36
C ARG A 76 6.71 6.08 -2.33
N LYS A 77 6.87 7.03 -1.38
CA LYS A 77 8.12 7.80 -1.21
C LYS A 77 9.32 6.89 -0.94
N HIS A 78 9.14 5.89 -0.07
CA HIS A 78 10.20 4.95 0.28
C HIS A 78 10.57 4.04 -0.91
N ILE A 79 9.61 3.64 -1.74
CA ILE A 79 9.88 2.90 -2.98
C ILE A 79 10.73 3.75 -3.94
N ASP A 80 10.36 5.01 -4.14
CA ASP A 80 11.09 5.92 -5.04
C ASP A 80 12.54 6.13 -4.56
N ASP A 81 12.75 6.29 -3.26
CA ASP A 81 14.09 6.39 -2.65
C ASP A 81 14.91 5.11 -2.89
N VAL A 82 14.34 3.92 -2.66
CA VAL A 82 15.00 2.63 -2.91
C VAL A 82 15.39 2.47 -4.39
N ILE A 83 14.47 2.81 -5.30
CA ILE A 83 14.72 2.71 -6.75
C ILE A 83 15.83 3.68 -7.16
N ARG A 84 15.85 4.90 -6.62
CA ARG A 84 16.91 5.89 -6.87
C ARG A 84 18.27 5.35 -6.42
N GLU A 85 18.38 4.91 -5.17
CA GLU A 85 19.63 4.35 -4.63
C GLU A 85 20.13 3.14 -5.44
N ARG A 86 19.21 2.25 -5.87
CA ARG A 86 19.57 1.12 -6.73
C ARG A 86 20.16 1.57 -8.06
N LYS A 87 19.54 2.57 -8.71
CA LYS A 87 20.02 3.13 -9.98
C LYS A 87 21.37 3.80 -9.83
N GLU A 88 21.58 4.56 -8.76
CA GLU A 88 22.87 5.20 -8.44
C GLU A 88 23.98 4.17 -8.24
N ARG A 89 23.72 3.11 -7.47
CA ARG A 89 24.68 2.00 -7.28
C ARG A 89 24.99 1.27 -8.59
N ALA A 90 23.99 1.08 -9.45
CA ALA A 90 24.19 0.46 -10.76
C ALA A 90 25.02 1.34 -11.70
N ALA A 91 24.83 2.66 -11.66
CA ALA A 91 25.59 3.62 -12.44
C ALA A 91 27.06 3.72 -11.98
N PHE A 92 27.34 3.60 -10.68
CA PHE A 92 28.70 3.63 -10.14
C PHE A 92 29.51 2.35 -10.43
N ARG A 93 28.83 1.22 -10.61
CA ARG A 93 29.47 -0.07 -10.92
C ARG A 93 29.73 -0.29 -12.41
N LYS A 94 29.35 0.68 -13.25
CA LYS A 94 29.52 0.65 -14.70
C LYS A 94 30.68 1.55 -15.10
#